data_AF-A0A2D6VW84-F1
#
_entry.id   AF-A0A2D6VW84-F1
#
_cell.length_a   1.000
_cell.length_b   1.000
_cell.length_c   1.000
_cell.angle_alpha   90.00
_cell.angle_beta   90.00
_cell.angle_gamma   90.00
#
_symmetry.space_group_name_H-M   'P 1'
#
loop_
_entity.id
_entity.type
_entity.pdbx_description
1 polymer ?
#
loop_
_entity_poly.entity_id
_entity_poly.type
_entity_poly.pdbx_seq_one_letter_code
_entity_poly.pdbx_strand_id
1 'polypeptide(L)'
;MHPAEALAQQLKPGRGWDQWLADEFRQPYMRQLAEFLAAEEQAGKVLYPPSTHCFNALNSTPLANVNVVILGQDPYHGPGQAHGLCFSVRPQVPPPPSLVNIFKEIETDLGIAPPDHGCLQPWAEQGVLLLNSVLTVEQSNAGAHQGKGWEQFTDKVIEVINRERDNVVFLLWGSYAKKKGQHIDRNRHLVLDGPHPSPLSA
;
A
#
# COMPACT_ATOMS: atom_id res chain seq x y z
N MET A 1 6.89 -13.78 22.13
CA MET A 1 6.85 -13.65 20.66
C MET A 1 7.46 -12.32 20.31
N HIS A 2 8.45 -12.29 19.44
CA HIS A 2 9.09 -11.04 19.02
C HIS A 2 8.08 -10.20 18.22
N PRO A 3 8.04 -8.86 18.32
CA PRO A 3 7.09 -8.03 17.56
C PRO A 3 7.09 -8.31 16.05
N ALA A 4 8.28 -8.56 15.47
CA ALA A 4 8.42 -8.93 14.06
C ALA A 4 7.71 -10.27 13.70
N GLU A 5 7.67 -11.24 14.61
CA GLU A 5 6.95 -12.50 14.39
C GLU A 5 5.44 -12.28 14.40
N ALA A 6 4.94 -11.43 15.32
CA ALA A 6 3.54 -11.06 15.39
C ALA A 6 3.09 -10.30 14.12
N LEU A 7 3.96 -9.45 13.59
CA LEU A 7 3.74 -8.76 12.32
C LEU A 7 3.75 -9.77 11.16
N ALA A 8 4.74 -10.66 11.08
CA ALA A 8 4.81 -11.69 10.03
C ALA A 8 3.55 -12.56 9.93
N GLN A 9 2.92 -12.88 11.08
CA GLN A 9 1.66 -13.64 11.13
C GLN A 9 0.48 -12.93 10.46
N GLN A 10 0.55 -11.61 10.25
CA GLN A 10 -0.49 -10.86 9.54
C GLN A 10 -0.42 -11.04 8.01
N LEU A 11 0.69 -11.57 7.48
CA LEU A 11 0.81 -11.95 6.07
C LEU A 11 0.21 -13.35 5.89
N LYS A 12 -0.88 -13.45 5.11
CA LYS A 12 -1.60 -14.71 4.91
C LYS A 12 -0.75 -15.67 4.07
N PRO A 13 -0.58 -16.93 4.50
CA PRO A 13 0.14 -17.94 3.72
C PRO A 13 -0.64 -18.32 2.45
N GLY A 14 0.04 -18.94 1.48
CA GLY A 14 -0.60 -19.44 0.26
C GLY A 14 -1.05 -18.33 -0.70
N ARG A 15 -0.55 -17.11 -0.52
CA ARG A 15 -0.74 -15.99 -1.47
C ARG A 15 0.46 -15.81 -2.41
N GLY A 16 1.50 -16.62 -2.27
CA GLY A 16 2.73 -16.58 -3.07
C GLY A 16 3.75 -15.51 -2.61
N TRP A 17 3.33 -14.61 -1.72
CA TRP A 17 4.20 -13.58 -1.14
C TRP A 17 5.15 -14.14 -0.08
N ASP A 18 4.67 -15.11 0.70
CA ASP A 18 5.40 -15.78 1.77
C ASP A 18 6.74 -16.37 1.30
N GLN A 19 6.76 -16.98 0.11
CA GLN A 19 7.97 -17.52 -0.52
C GLN A 19 9.10 -16.48 -0.65
N TRP A 20 8.75 -15.21 -0.86
CA TRP A 20 9.70 -14.15 -1.18
C TRP A 20 9.93 -13.15 -0.06
N LEU A 21 8.96 -13.02 0.86
CA LEU A 21 8.97 -12.00 1.91
C LEU A 21 9.21 -12.56 3.31
N ALA A 22 9.16 -13.89 3.52
CA ALA A 22 9.38 -14.49 4.84
C ALA A 22 10.72 -14.08 5.46
N ASP A 23 11.77 -13.97 4.64
CA ASP A 23 13.13 -13.65 5.10
C ASP A 23 13.26 -12.18 5.51
N GLU A 24 12.46 -11.29 4.92
CA GLU A 24 12.44 -9.86 5.27
C GLU A 24 12.06 -9.66 6.74
N PHE A 25 11.16 -10.48 7.29
CA PHE A 25 10.79 -10.44 8.71
C PHE A 25 11.93 -10.79 9.67
N ARG A 26 12.99 -11.41 9.17
CA ARG A 26 14.19 -11.75 9.96
C ARG A 26 15.27 -10.69 9.85
N GLN A 27 15.18 -9.78 8.87
CA GLN A 27 16.19 -8.75 8.62
C GLN A 27 16.24 -7.70 9.74
N PRO A 28 17.41 -7.09 10.00
CA PRO A 28 17.56 -6.10 11.06
C PRO A 28 16.57 -4.92 10.96
N TYR A 29 16.34 -4.40 9.75
CA TYR A 29 15.46 -3.25 9.55
C TYR A 29 14.01 -3.55 9.94
N MET A 30 13.52 -4.77 9.66
CA MET A 30 12.15 -5.18 9.97
C MET A 30 11.98 -5.46 11.46
N ARG A 31 13.02 -6.00 12.13
CA ARG A 31 13.01 -6.15 13.59
C ARG A 31 12.94 -4.79 14.29
N GLN A 32 13.78 -3.84 13.86
CA GLN A 32 13.77 -2.47 14.39
C GLN A 32 12.43 -1.78 14.15
N LEU A 33 11.86 -1.92 12.94
CA LEU A 33 10.53 -1.41 12.63
C LEU A 33 9.46 -1.99 13.57
N ALA A 34 9.45 -3.31 13.76
CA ALA A 34 8.44 -3.96 14.60
C ALA A 34 8.59 -3.58 16.08
N GLU A 35 9.82 -3.44 16.59
CA GLU A 35 10.09 -2.91 17.94
C GLU A 35 9.63 -1.45 18.08
N PHE A 36 9.88 -0.61 17.07
CA PHE A 36 9.41 0.77 17.02
C PHE A 36 7.87 0.82 17.10
N LEU A 37 7.16 0.05 16.27
CA LEU A 37 5.69 0.02 16.29
C LEU A 37 5.15 -0.45 17.65
N ALA A 38 5.75 -1.49 18.22
CA ALA A 38 5.35 -2.00 19.53
C ALA A 38 5.60 -0.98 20.65
N ALA A 39 6.70 -0.23 20.59
CA ALA A 39 7.00 0.83 21.55
C ALA A 39 6.00 2.01 21.44
N GLU A 40 5.61 2.39 20.22
CA GLU A 40 4.61 3.44 19.98
C GLU A 40 3.24 3.03 20.55
N GLU A 41 2.81 1.78 20.31
CA GLU A 41 1.57 1.24 20.89
C GLU A 41 1.64 1.17 22.43
N GLN A 42 2.77 0.73 23.00
CA GLN A 42 3.00 0.70 24.45
C GLN A 42 2.98 2.10 25.09
N ALA A 43 3.41 3.12 24.34
CA ALA A 43 3.33 4.53 24.73
C ALA A 43 1.89 5.09 24.63
N GLY A 44 0.92 4.28 24.21
CA GLY A 44 -0.49 4.66 24.11
C GLY A 44 -0.85 5.38 22.81
N LYS A 45 0.03 5.37 21.80
CA LYS A 45 -0.27 5.93 20.49
C LYS A 45 -1.21 5.03 19.71
N VAL A 46 -2.09 5.64 18.94
CA VAL A 46 -3.01 4.94 18.05
C VAL A 46 -2.40 4.89 16.66
N LEU A 47 -2.17 3.68 16.15
CA LEU A 47 -1.59 3.45 14.84
C LEU A 47 -2.66 2.97 13.84
N TYR A 48 -2.56 3.45 12.61
CA TYR A 48 -3.43 3.03 11.51
C TYR A 48 -2.64 2.46 10.32
N PRO A 49 -3.21 1.50 9.58
CA PRO A 49 -4.40 0.73 9.97
C PRO A 49 -4.05 -0.21 11.16
N PRO A 50 -5.03 -0.86 11.79
CA PRO A 50 -4.76 -1.93 12.75
C PRO A 50 -3.79 -2.96 12.15
N SER A 51 -2.96 -3.59 12.98
CA SER A 51 -1.89 -4.51 12.54
C SER A 51 -2.39 -5.62 11.61
N THR A 52 -3.59 -6.15 11.87
CA THR A 52 -4.28 -7.17 11.04
C THR A 52 -4.56 -6.74 9.60
N HIS A 53 -4.52 -5.44 9.33
CA HIS A 53 -4.72 -4.85 8.01
C HIS A 53 -3.42 -4.31 7.37
N CYS A 54 -2.26 -4.35 8.04
CA CYS A 54 -1.01 -3.83 7.48
C CYS A 54 -0.66 -4.45 6.12
N PHE A 55 -0.91 -5.76 5.96
CA PHE A 55 -0.66 -6.49 4.72
C PHE A 55 -1.92 -6.72 3.88
N ASN A 56 -2.98 -5.91 4.05
CA ASN A 56 -4.23 -6.14 3.32
C ASN A 56 -4.04 -6.14 1.79
N ALA A 57 -3.18 -5.26 1.26
CA ALA A 57 -2.84 -5.25 -0.16
C ALA A 57 -2.29 -6.61 -0.64
N LEU A 58 -1.30 -7.16 0.05
CA LEU A 58 -0.70 -8.46 -0.29
C LEU A 58 -1.67 -9.62 -0.06
N ASN A 59 -2.45 -9.53 1.02
CA ASN A 59 -3.41 -10.55 1.42
C ASN A 59 -4.61 -10.62 0.47
N SER A 60 -4.99 -9.50 -0.14
CA SER A 60 -6.12 -9.40 -1.08
C SER A 60 -5.71 -9.67 -2.51
N THR A 61 -4.45 -9.39 -2.86
CA THR A 61 -3.91 -9.56 -4.21
C THR A 61 -2.78 -10.60 -4.20
N PRO A 62 -3.06 -11.90 -4.46
CA PRO A 62 -2.02 -12.93 -4.58
C PRO A 62 -0.99 -12.54 -5.65
N LEU A 63 0.29 -12.85 -5.42
CA LEU A 63 1.39 -12.46 -6.32
C LEU A 63 1.12 -12.85 -7.78
N ALA A 64 0.67 -14.09 -8.01
CA ALA A 64 0.38 -14.62 -9.35
C ALA A 64 -0.78 -13.91 -10.08
N ASN A 65 -1.59 -13.13 -9.36
CA ASN A 65 -2.73 -12.39 -9.91
C ASN A 65 -2.44 -10.90 -10.08
N VAL A 66 -1.25 -10.43 -9.67
CA VAL A 66 -0.88 -9.02 -9.84
C VAL A 66 -0.77 -8.70 -11.33
N ASN A 67 -1.63 -7.78 -11.78
CA ASN A 67 -1.70 -7.27 -13.15
C ASN A 67 -1.47 -5.75 -13.19
N VAL A 68 -1.88 -5.04 -12.15
CA VAL A 68 -1.71 -3.59 -12.00
C VAL A 68 -1.13 -3.29 -10.62
N VAL A 69 -0.23 -2.32 -10.51
CA VAL A 69 0.30 -1.80 -9.23
C VAL A 69 0.04 -0.31 -9.17
N ILE A 70 -0.58 0.14 -8.08
CA ILE A 70 -0.75 1.56 -7.76
C ILE A 70 0.00 1.83 -6.46
N LEU A 71 0.84 2.88 -6.47
CA LEU A 71 1.64 3.25 -5.31
C LEU A 71 1.09 4.48 -4.60
N GLY A 72 0.88 4.36 -3.30
CA GLY A 72 0.65 5.48 -2.39
C GLY A 72 1.86 5.76 -1.49
N GLN A 73 1.76 6.84 -0.72
CA GLN A 73 2.81 7.27 0.21
C GLN A 73 2.65 6.56 1.56
N ASP A 74 1.68 7.00 2.37
CA ASP A 74 1.34 6.46 3.68
C ASP A 74 -0.20 6.32 3.84
N PRO A 75 -0.69 5.55 4.82
CA PRO A 75 -2.12 5.35 5.03
C PRO A 75 -2.82 6.65 5.45
N TYR A 76 -4.14 6.71 5.26
CA TYR A 76 -4.93 7.77 5.89
C TYR A 76 -4.84 7.68 7.42
N HIS A 77 -4.64 8.83 8.07
CA HIS A 77 -4.34 8.95 9.51
C HIS A 77 -5.59 9.24 10.38
N GLY A 78 -6.79 9.21 9.79
CA GLY A 78 -8.04 9.40 10.52
C GLY A 78 -8.66 8.07 11.00
N PRO A 79 -9.45 8.10 12.09
CA PRO A 79 -10.09 6.92 12.66
C PRO A 79 -11.01 6.22 11.66
N GLY A 80 -10.85 4.90 11.54
CA GLY A 80 -11.68 4.05 10.67
C GLY A 80 -11.40 4.16 9.17
N GLN A 81 -10.56 5.09 8.72
CA GLN A 81 -10.31 5.36 7.30
C GLN A 81 -9.45 4.27 6.66
N ALA A 82 -8.19 4.16 7.09
CA ALA A 82 -7.25 3.22 6.51
C ALA A 82 -7.62 1.76 6.83
N HIS A 83 -7.46 0.90 5.83
CA HIS A 83 -7.64 -0.55 5.94
C HIS A 83 -6.61 -1.35 5.11
N GLY A 84 -5.45 -0.74 4.86
CA GLY A 84 -4.29 -1.43 4.26
C GLY A 84 -4.24 -1.46 2.73
N LEU A 85 -5.09 -0.68 2.07
CA LEU A 85 -5.05 -0.44 0.62
C LEU A 85 -4.84 1.05 0.36
N CYS A 86 -3.88 1.43 -0.48
CA CYS A 86 -3.64 2.85 -0.79
C CYS A 86 -4.89 3.47 -1.46
N PHE A 87 -5.12 4.76 -1.18
CA PHE A 87 -6.29 5.55 -1.61
C PHE A 87 -7.66 5.08 -1.12
N SER A 88 -7.82 3.84 -0.67
CA SER A 88 -9.10 3.28 -0.25
C SER A 88 -9.49 3.64 1.19
N VAL A 89 -10.79 3.85 1.39
CA VAL A 89 -11.42 3.92 2.72
C VAL A 89 -12.52 2.88 2.87
N ARG A 90 -12.88 2.52 4.11
CA ARG A 90 -13.97 1.56 4.36
C ARG A 90 -15.33 2.11 3.86
N PRO A 91 -16.32 1.24 3.58
CA PRO A 91 -17.70 1.68 3.38
C PRO A 91 -18.16 2.57 4.55
N GLN A 92 -19.04 3.53 4.28
CA GLN A 92 -19.50 4.57 5.22
C GLN A 92 -18.51 5.68 5.58
N VAL A 93 -17.24 5.56 5.20
CA VAL A 93 -16.29 6.66 5.30
C VAL A 93 -16.38 7.51 4.04
N PRO A 94 -16.59 8.83 4.14
CA PRO A 94 -16.57 9.72 2.97
C PRO A 94 -15.25 9.59 2.21
N PRO A 95 -15.26 9.45 0.87
CA PRO A 95 -14.06 9.43 0.06
C PRO A 95 -13.18 10.66 0.32
N PRO A 96 -11.89 10.50 0.65
CA PRO A 96 -10.97 11.63 0.80
C PRO A 96 -10.78 12.37 -0.54
N PRO A 97 -10.31 13.64 -0.53
CA PRO A 97 -10.21 14.45 -1.74
C PRO A 97 -9.44 13.78 -2.89
N SER A 98 -8.35 13.08 -2.58
CA SER A 98 -7.59 12.33 -3.58
C SER A 98 -8.41 11.22 -4.24
N LEU A 99 -9.23 10.50 -3.47
CA LEU A 99 -10.10 9.45 -4.02
C LEU A 99 -11.26 10.03 -4.84
N VAL A 100 -11.82 11.17 -4.41
CA VAL A 100 -12.82 11.90 -5.19
C VAL A 100 -12.27 12.29 -6.57
N ASN A 101 -11.02 12.76 -6.64
CA ASN A 101 -10.38 13.10 -7.90
C ASN A 101 -10.12 11.86 -8.78
N ILE A 102 -9.71 10.73 -8.19
CA ILE A 102 -9.59 9.45 -8.91
C ILE A 102 -10.95 9.07 -9.54
N PHE A 103 -12.05 9.17 -8.78
CA PHE A 103 -13.36 8.83 -9.31
C PHE A 103 -13.86 9.80 -10.38
N LYS A 104 -13.57 11.10 -10.27
CA LYS A 104 -13.89 12.09 -11.32
C LYS A 104 -13.15 11.80 -12.62
N GLU A 105 -11.88 11.41 -12.53
CA GLU A 105 -11.09 11.04 -13.71
C GLU A 105 -11.68 9.79 -14.38
N ILE A 106 -12.05 8.78 -13.59
CA ILE A 106 -12.71 7.57 -14.12
C ILE A 106 -14.04 7.90 -14.81
N GLU A 107 -14.85 8.78 -14.24
CA GLU A 107 -16.11 9.21 -14.84
C GLU A 107 -15.88 10.00 -16.14
N THR A 108 -14.87 10.87 -16.17
CA THR A 108 -14.54 11.69 -17.34
C THR A 108 -13.95 10.86 -18.49
N ASP A 109 -13.04 9.93 -18.17
CA ASP A 109 -12.33 9.10 -19.15
C ASP A 109 -13.21 7.95 -19.67
N LEU A 110 -13.93 7.27 -18.77
CA LEU A 110 -14.63 6.02 -19.09
C LEU A 110 -16.16 6.13 -19.07
N GLY A 111 -16.73 7.26 -18.61
CA GLY A 111 -18.18 7.41 -18.43
C GLY A 111 -18.75 6.54 -17.31
N ILE A 112 -17.90 6.03 -16.40
CA ILE A 112 -18.30 5.18 -15.29
C ILE A 112 -18.61 6.06 -14.08
N ALA A 113 -19.86 6.06 -13.64
CA ALA A 113 -20.28 6.84 -12.48
C ALA A 113 -19.53 6.41 -11.20
N PRO A 114 -19.19 7.35 -10.30
CA PRO A 114 -18.55 7.04 -9.03
C PRO A 114 -19.44 6.13 -8.17
N PRO A 115 -18.86 5.16 -7.43
CA PRO A 115 -19.61 4.39 -6.44
C PRO A 115 -20.05 5.28 -5.27
N ASP A 116 -21.02 4.81 -4.49
CA ASP A 116 -21.51 5.47 -3.27
C ASP A 116 -20.59 5.28 -2.05
N HIS A 117 -19.41 4.67 -2.24
CA HIS A 117 -18.44 4.38 -1.19
C HIS A 117 -16.99 4.52 -1.67
N GLY A 118 -16.04 4.70 -0.75
CA GLY A 118 -14.59 4.78 -1.08
C GLY A 118 -13.80 3.46 -1.02
N CYS A 119 -14.47 2.32 -0.94
CA CYS A 119 -13.82 1.02 -0.82
C CYS A 119 -13.33 0.47 -2.17
N LEU A 120 -12.01 0.24 -2.28
CA LEU A 120 -11.33 -0.29 -3.47
C LEU A 120 -10.93 -1.76 -3.30
N GLN A 121 -11.45 -2.43 -2.27
CA GLN A 121 -11.27 -3.88 -2.08
C GLN A 121 -11.60 -4.70 -3.35
N PRO A 122 -12.69 -4.38 -4.12
CA PRO A 122 -12.98 -5.09 -5.36
C PRO A 122 -11.88 -4.98 -6.42
N TRP A 123 -11.08 -3.90 -6.44
CA TRP A 123 -9.94 -3.78 -7.35
C TRP A 123 -8.80 -4.69 -6.92
N ALA A 124 -8.52 -4.76 -5.62
CA ALA A 124 -7.49 -5.64 -5.06
C ALA A 124 -7.75 -7.12 -5.40
N GLU A 125 -9.01 -7.54 -5.31
CA GLU A 125 -9.45 -8.91 -5.65
C GLU A 125 -9.35 -9.23 -7.15
N GLN A 126 -9.30 -8.21 -8.00
CA GLN A 126 -9.16 -8.33 -9.46
C GLN A 126 -7.70 -8.20 -9.95
N GLY A 127 -6.72 -8.15 -9.04
CA GLY A 127 -5.31 -8.11 -9.41
C GLY A 127 -4.67 -6.71 -9.39
N VAL A 128 -5.35 -5.70 -8.84
CA VAL A 128 -4.79 -4.36 -8.63
C VAL A 128 -4.14 -4.28 -7.25
N LEU A 129 -2.80 -4.34 -7.21
CA LEU A 129 -2.07 -4.17 -5.97
C LEU A 129 -2.04 -2.69 -5.55
N LEU A 130 -2.80 -2.35 -4.51
CA LEU A 130 -2.93 -1.01 -3.95
C LEU A 130 -1.96 -0.82 -2.77
N LEU A 131 -0.69 -0.52 -3.03
CA LEU A 131 0.40 -0.56 -2.05
C LEU A 131 0.85 0.84 -1.62
N ASN A 132 0.81 1.13 -0.32
CA ASN A 132 1.54 2.28 0.22
C ASN A 132 3.01 1.95 0.40
N SER A 133 3.87 2.97 0.41
CA SER A 133 5.31 2.78 0.65
C SER A 133 5.66 2.68 2.13
N VAL A 134 4.87 3.36 2.96
CA VAL A 134 4.82 3.19 4.41
C VAL A 134 3.49 2.52 4.75
N LEU A 135 3.50 1.43 5.52
CA LEU A 135 2.29 0.63 5.74
C LEU A 135 1.52 0.98 7.01
N THR A 136 2.09 1.83 7.89
CA THR A 136 1.42 2.34 9.08
C THR A 136 1.63 3.84 9.26
N VAL A 137 0.77 4.50 10.03
CA VAL A 137 0.86 5.91 10.40
C VAL A 137 0.31 6.12 11.81
N GLU A 138 0.80 7.12 12.53
CA GLU A 138 0.21 7.56 13.80
C GLU A 138 -1.05 8.41 13.54
N GLN A 139 -2.06 8.26 14.39
CA GLN A 139 -3.30 9.03 14.32
C GLN A 139 -3.00 10.54 14.24
N SER A 140 -3.61 11.21 13.26
CA SER A 140 -3.47 12.65 13.02
C SER A 140 -2.03 13.14 12.76
N ASN A 141 -1.08 12.24 12.47
CA ASN A 141 0.33 12.58 12.24
C ASN A 141 0.83 11.94 10.93
N ALA A 142 0.49 12.58 9.81
CA ALA A 142 0.88 12.13 8.47
C ALA A 142 2.41 12.00 8.36
N GLY A 143 2.88 10.91 7.76
CA GLY A 143 4.31 10.64 7.59
C GLY A 143 5.09 10.26 8.85
N ALA A 144 4.45 10.09 10.02
CA ALA A 144 5.13 9.80 11.28
C ALA A 144 6.06 8.57 11.25
N HIS A 145 5.76 7.59 10.40
CA HIS A 145 6.52 6.34 10.28
C HIS A 145 7.43 6.29 9.05
N GLN A 146 7.64 7.42 8.36
CA GLN A 146 8.62 7.51 7.28
C GLN A 146 10.04 7.27 7.81
N GLY A 147 10.84 6.56 7.03
CA GLY A 147 12.22 6.21 7.36
C GLY A 147 12.35 5.22 8.51
N LYS A 148 11.27 4.55 8.91
CA LYS A 148 11.28 3.54 10.00
C LYS A 148 11.51 2.11 9.51
N GLY A 149 11.52 1.88 8.19
CA GLY A 149 11.87 0.59 7.58
C GLY A 149 10.80 0.03 6.65
N TRP A 150 9.59 0.61 6.61
CA TRP A 150 8.54 0.15 5.70
C TRP A 150 8.92 0.30 4.23
N GLU A 151 9.66 1.36 3.89
CA GLU A 151 10.08 1.65 2.53
C GLU A 151 10.92 0.50 1.96
N GLN A 152 11.86 -0.03 2.75
CA GLN A 152 12.69 -1.16 2.35
C GLN A 152 11.86 -2.43 2.14
N PHE A 153 10.88 -2.71 3.01
CA PHE A 153 9.98 -3.85 2.82
C PHE A 153 9.14 -3.71 1.55
N THR A 154 8.57 -2.52 1.32
CA THR A 154 7.73 -2.30 0.13
C THR A 154 8.57 -2.19 -1.15
N ASP A 155 9.86 -1.82 -1.06
CA ASP A 155 10.81 -1.91 -2.17
C ASP A 155 11.03 -3.38 -2.53
N LYS A 156 11.16 -4.27 -1.54
CA LYS A 156 11.26 -5.71 -1.79
C LYS A 156 10.01 -6.26 -2.48
N VAL A 157 8.81 -5.80 -2.09
CA VAL A 157 7.56 -6.18 -2.77
C VAL A 157 7.61 -5.80 -4.26
N ILE A 158 8.03 -4.58 -4.58
CA ILE A 158 8.14 -4.11 -5.97
C ILE A 158 9.22 -4.89 -6.73
N GLU A 159 10.36 -5.16 -6.11
CA GLU A 159 11.44 -5.99 -6.69
C GLU A 159 10.93 -7.39 -7.05
N VAL A 160 10.16 -8.03 -6.15
CA VAL A 160 9.59 -9.36 -6.39
C VAL A 160 8.63 -9.33 -7.58
N ILE A 161 7.77 -8.32 -7.69
CA ILE A 161 6.86 -8.18 -8.85
C ILE A 161 7.68 -7.96 -10.13
N ASN A 162 8.66 -7.07 -10.08
CA ASN A 162 9.54 -6.72 -11.21
C ASN A 162 10.35 -7.93 -11.71
N ARG A 163 10.59 -8.91 -10.84
CA ARG A 163 11.34 -10.13 -11.18
C ARG A 163 10.43 -11.28 -11.60
N GLU A 164 9.38 -11.57 -10.82
CA GLU A 164 8.58 -12.79 -10.90
C GLU A 164 7.29 -12.67 -11.72
N ARG A 165 6.94 -11.45 -12.14
CA ARG A 165 5.77 -11.19 -12.99
C ARG A 165 6.22 -10.61 -14.32
N ASP A 166 5.36 -10.73 -15.32
CA ASP A 166 5.55 -10.13 -16.64
C ASP A 166 4.31 -9.32 -17.00
N ASN A 167 4.48 -8.28 -17.84
CA ASN A 167 3.41 -7.46 -18.38
C ASN A 167 2.53 -6.75 -17.33
N VAL A 168 3.05 -6.55 -16.12
CA VAL A 168 2.40 -5.75 -15.07
C VAL A 168 2.41 -4.27 -15.45
N VAL A 169 1.29 -3.58 -15.22
CA VAL A 169 1.17 -2.13 -15.38
C VAL A 169 1.41 -1.44 -14.04
N PHE A 170 2.36 -0.51 -13.99
CA PHE A 170 2.62 0.32 -12.81
C PHE A 170 2.08 1.73 -13.04
N LEU A 171 1.19 2.19 -12.16
CA LEU A 171 0.67 3.56 -12.13
C LEU A 171 1.41 4.35 -11.05
N LEU A 172 2.26 5.29 -11.47
CA LEU A 172 3.08 6.11 -10.57
C LEU A 172 2.59 7.56 -10.54
N TRP A 173 1.79 7.87 -9.52
CA TRP A 173 1.19 9.19 -9.34
C TRP A 173 2.01 10.04 -8.37
N GLY A 174 2.55 11.16 -8.87
CA GLY A 174 3.39 12.09 -8.09
C GLY A 174 4.87 11.69 -8.02
N SER A 175 5.70 12.62 -7.55
CA SER A 175 7.16 12.48 -7.51
C SER A 175 7.63 11.30 -6.66
N TYR A 176 6.93 11.02 -5.56
CA TYR A 176 7.29 9.96 -4.63
C TYR A 176 7.11 8.56 -5.25
N ALA A 177 5.95 8.28 -5.86
CA ALA A 177 5.70 7.03 -6.58
C ALA A 177 6.68 6.87 -7.75
N LYS A 178 6.93 7.95 -8.52
CA LYS A 178 7.90 7.95 -9.62
C LYS A 178 9.30 7.59 -9.16
N LYS A 179 9.75 8.13 -8.02
CA LYS A 179 11.06 7.79 -7.43
C LYS A 179 11.14 6.32 -7.05
N LYS A 180 10.11 5.78 -6.40
CA LYS A 180 10.07 4.36 -5.99
C LYS A 180 10.08 3.40 -7.19
N GLY A 181 9.42 3.78 -8.28
CA GLY A 181 9.36 2.99 -9.51
C GLY A 181 10.55 3.11 -10.46
N GLN A 182 11.63 3.85 -10.10
CA GLN A 182 12.77 4.05 -10.99
C GLN A 182 13.49 2.77 -11.43
N HIS A 183 13.40 1.71 -10.63
CA HIS A 183 14.07 0.43 -10.87
C HIS A 183 13.22 -0.60 -11.61
N ILE A 184 11.99 -0.24 -11.99
CA ILE A 184 11.08 -1.14 -12.74
C ILE A 184 11.62 -1.32 -14.16
N ASP A 185 11.71 -2.57 -14.62
CA ASP A 185 12.12 -2.90 -15.98
C ASP A 185 11.01 -2.56 -16.97
N ARG A 186 11.16 -1.42 -17.65
CA ARG A 186 10.22 -0.91 -18.65
C ARG A 186 10.15 -1.75 -19.94
N ASN A 187 11.04 -2.72 -20.13
CA ASN A 187 10.92 -3.67 -21.24
C ASN A 187 9.98 -4.84 -20.89
N ARG A 188 9.87 -5.16 -19.60
CA ARG A 188 8.98 -6.23 -19.09
C ARG A 188 7.63 -5.72 -18.64
N HIS A 189 7.56 -4.45 -18.26
CA HIS A 189 6.41 -3.82 -17.62
C HIS A 189 6.05 -2.51 -18.30
N LEU A 190 4.76 -2.18 -18.26
CA LEU A 190 4.31 -0.85 -18.65
C LEU A 190 4.34 0.07 -17.42
N VAL A 191 4.98 1.22 -17.53
CA VAL A 191 5.02 2.24 -16.46
C VAL A 191 4.33 3.50 -16.97
N LEU A 192 3.22 3.87 -16.33
CA LEU A 192 2.43 5.06 -16.62
C LEU A 192 2.57 6.06 -15.46
N ASP A 193 3.05 7.25 -15.78
CA ASP A 193 3.41 8.27 -14.80
C ASP A 193 2.46 9.47 -14.92
N GLY A 194 1.97 9.99 -13.79
CA GLY A 194 1.03 11.12 -13.75
C GLY A 194 1.28 12.07 -12.56
N PRO A 195 0.60 13.22 -12.49
CA PRO A 195 0.54 14.00 -11.26
C PRO A 195 -0.17 13.19 -10.15
N HIS A 196 0.01 13.60 -8.89
CA HIS A 196 -0.69 12.97 -7.77
C HIS A 196 -2.16 13.43 -7.75
N PRO A 197 -3.16 12.57 -7.44
CA PRO A 197 -4.57 12.95 -7.44
C PRO A 197 -4.99 13.87 -6.27
N SER A 198 -4.05 14.32 -5.43
CA SER A 198 -4.36 15.30 -4.37
C SER A 198 -4.74 16.66 -4.95
N PRO A 199 -5.59 17.46 -4.27
CA PRO A 199 -6.01 18.79 -4.75
C PRO A 199 -4.88 19.78 -5.08
N LEU A 200 -3.66 19.55 -4.56
CA LEU A 200 -2.49 20.39 -4.84
C LEU A 200 -1.90 20.17 -6.24
N SER A 201 -2.27 19.08 -6.92
CA SER A 201 -1.65 18.64 -8.18
C SER A 201 -2.59 17.93 -9.15
N ALA A 202 -3.86 17.70 -8.75
CA ALA A 202 -4.88 17.04 -9.56
C ALA A 202 -5.41 17.92 -10.69
#